data_AF-A0A660LGK7-F1
#
_entry.id   AF-A0A660LGK7-F1
#
_cell.length_a   1.000
_cell.length_b   1.000
_cell.length_c   1.000
_cell.angle_alpha   90.00
_cell.angle_beta   90.00
_cell.angle_gamma   90.00
#
_symmetry.space_group_name_H-M   'P 1'
#
loop_
_entity.id
_entity.type
_entity.pdbx_description
1 polymer ?
#
loop_
_entity_poly.entity_id
_entity_poly.type
_entity_poly.pdbx_seq_one_letter_code
_entity_poly.pdbx_strand_id
1 'polypeptide(L)'
;MAEIKRYPFFRHLRAEPTNHVLGYRNGTLRREGAGQAFWFRAINTAIAEVPIDDRELPFLFHVRSADFQALTVQGVITFRVVDPQRVARRIDFAVDLDSGRWTQTPLEQLAGLVMQLAQQFVIDELVKRDVRRILADGVAPIRAHIAAGLAAEPALQDLGIEVVAVRVAAVAPTAELEKALQQPTREAIQQDADQATFQRRAQAVEKERAIAENELQNRIELARREEELVGREGANQRKRAEEQAAAAMVEAQGADERQALAAARKAVTIDEVQGAQLRIDAERAKIDAEMPADVLLALALRELAGNLGKVEHLTVTPDMLTPVLARLAK
;
A
#
# COMPACT_ATOMS: atom_id res chain seq x y z
N MET A 1 66.43 -8.63 13.85
CA MET A 1 67.29 -8.57 15.05
C MET A 1 68.67 -9.14 14.69
N ALA A 2 69.74 -8.64 15.31
CA ALA A 2 71.09 -9.08 14.99
C ALA A 2 71.32 -10.57 15.27
N GLU A 3 71.82 -11.30 14.28
CA GLU A 3 72.24 -12.69 14.43
C GLU A 3 73.68 -12.74 14.94
N ILE A 4 73.89 -13.32 16.13
CA ILE A 4 75.23 -13.45 16.73
C ILE A 4 75.65 -14.92 16.73
N LYS A 5 76.67 -15.26 15.93
CA LYS A 5 77.29 -16.59 15.93
C LYS A 5 78.49 -16.63 16.88
N ARG A 6 78.53 -17.65 17.73
CA ARG A 6 79.56 -17.83 18.75
C ARG A 6 80.69 -18.71 18.24
N TYR A 7 81.92 -18.23 18.38
CA TYR A 7 83.15 -19.00 18.21
C TYR A 7 83.98 -18.89 19.50
N PRO A 8 84.93 -19.82 19.78
CA PRO A 8 85.59 -19.91 21.08
C PRO A 8 86.27 -18.61 21.58
N PHE A 9 86.79 -17.78 20.68
CA PHE A 9 87.49 -16.54 21.03
C PHE A 9 86.90 -15.27 20.40
N PHE A 10 85.96 -15.43 19.47
CA PHE A 10 85.39 -14.35 18.69
C PHE A 10 83.91 -14.60 18.47
N ARG A 11 83.14 -13.53 18.31
CA ARG A 11 81.74 -13.61 17.90
C ARG A 11 81.59 -12.88 16.59
N HIS A 12 80.70 -13.37 15.74
CA HIS A 12 80.36 -12.74 14.49
C HIS A 12 78.94 -12.22 14.58
N LEU A 13 78.77 -10.89 14.49
CA LEU A 13 77.46 -10.27 14.39
C LEU A 13 77.12 -10.07 12.92
N ARG A 14 75.87 -10.33 12.56
CA ARG A 14 75.25 -9.94 11.30
C ARG A 14 73.93 -9.24 11.59
N ALA A 15 73.84 -7.96 11.27
CA ALA A 15 72.60 -7.20 11.37
C ALA A 15 71.86 -7.11 10.03
N GLU A 16 70.56 -6.90 10.12
CA GLU A 16 69.71 -6.64 8.96
C GLU A 16 69.92 -5.20 8.45
N PRO A 17 69.71 -4.94 7.15
CA PRO A 17 69.83 -3.59 6.58
C PRO A 17 68.90 -2.55 7.21
N THR A 18 67.81 -2.99 7.84
CA THR A 18 66.84 -2.14 8.54
C THR A 18 67.26 -1.78 9.96
N ASN A 19 68.37 -2.34 10.45
CA ASN A 19 68.89 -2.07 11.79
C ASN A 19 70.28 -1.45 11.71
N HIS A 20 70.44 -0.36 12.42
CA HIS A 20 71.67 0.38 12.54
C HIS A 20 72.45 -0.05 13.77
N VAL A 21 73.68 -0.51 13.56
CA VAL A 21 74.51 -1.09 14.63
C VAL A 21 75.56 -0.09 15.09
N LEU A 22 75.63 0.14 16.38
CA LEU A 22 76.67 0.93 17.05
C LEU A 22 77.57 -0.01 17.84
N GLY A 23 78.81 -0.19 17.37
CA GLY A 23 79.82 -1.04 18.01
C GLY A 23 80.80 -0.21 18.82
N TYR A 24 80.75 -0.36 20.14
CA TYR A 24 81.66 0.28 21.08
C TYR A 24 82.76 -0.70 21.51
N ARG A 25 84.00 -0.23 21.58
CA ARG A 25 85.12 -0.98 22.14
C ARG A 25 85.83 -0.14 23.18
N ASN A 26 85.99 -0.68 24.40
CA ASN A 26 86.53 0.05 25.55
C ASN A 26 85.85 1.43 25.74
N GLY A 27 84.52 1.50 25.57
CA GLY A 27 83.75 2.75 25.70
C GLY A 27 83.85 3.72 24.51
N THR A 28 84.65 3.45 23.49
CA THR A 28 84.76 4.29 22.28
C THR A 28 83.98 3.71 21.11
N LEU A 29 83.21 4.54 20.39
CA LEU A 29 82.52 4.12 19.17
C LEU A 29 83.56 3.79 18.09
N ARG A 30 83.53 2.57 17.56
CA ARG A 30 84.48 2.09 16.55
C ARG A 30 83.82 1.69 15.25
N ARG A 31 82.56 1.27 15.29
CA ARG A 31 81.81 0.81 14.11
C ARG A 31 80.39 1.33 14.14
N GLU A 32 79.91 1.73 12.98
CA GLU A 32 78.61 2.34 12.79
C GLU A 32 78.13 2.13 11.36
N GLY A 33 76.82 1.91 11.17
CA GLY A 33 76.21 1.67 9.88
C GLY A 33 75.08 0.64 9.94
N ALA A 34 74.22 0.70 8.93
CA ALA A 34 73.11 -0.22 8.72
C ALA A 34 73.57 -1.55 8.11
N GLY A 35 72.96 -2.67 8.50
CA GLY A 35 73.23 -3.99 7.90
C GLY A 35 74.66 -4.49 8.06
N GLN A 36 75.37 -4.02 9.08
CA GLN A 36 76.77 -4.39 9.28
C GLN A 36 76.93 -5.86 9.65
N ALA A 37 78.02 -6.45 9.16
CA ALA A 37 78.49 -7.76 9.58
C ALA A 37 79.96 -7.67 10.00
N PHE A 38 80.27 -8.08 11.23
CA PHE A 38 81.65 -8.02 11.70
C PHE A 38 81.98 -8.96 12.85
N TRP A 39 83.28 -9.28 12.95
CA TRP A 39 83.88 -10.01 14.05
C TRP A 39 84.24 -9.10 15.21
N PHE A 40 84.00 -9.57 16.44
CA PHE A 40 84.33 -8.86 17.68
C PHE A 40 84.67 -9.84 18.83
N ARG A 41 85.24 -9.30 19.91
CA ARG A 41 85.49 -10.03 21.17
C ARG A 41 84.52 -9.54 22.24
N ALA A 42 83.77 -10.46 22.85
CA ALA A 42 82.71 -10.09 23.80
C ALA A 42 83.22 -9.36 25.06
N ILE A 43 84.44 -9.64 25.50
CA ILE A 43 85.00 -9.10 26.77
C ILE A 43 85.14 -7.57 26.80
N ASN A 44 85.29 -6.93 25.64
CA ASN A 44 85.59 -5.49 25.56
C ASN A 44 84.73 -4.75 24.53
N THR A 45 83.65 -5.39 24.07
CA THR A 45 82.75 -4.83 23.05
C THR A 45 81.37 -4.68 23.66
N ALA A 46 80.74 -3.53 23.44
CA ALA A 46 79.31 -3.33 23.67
C ALA A 46 78.66 -2.99 22.33
N ILE A 47 77.45 -3.48 22.10
CA ILE A 47 76.75 -3.32 20.83
C ILE A 47 75.37 -2.77 21.13
N ALA A 48 74.98 -1.71 20.44
CA ALA A 48 73.61 -1.22 20.42
C ALA A 48 73.02 -1.38 19.02
N GLU A 49 71.79 -1.88 18.94
CA GLU A 49 71.07 -2.08 17.69
C GLU A 49 69.82 -1.19 17.69
N VAL A 50 69.78 -0.24 16.77
CA VAL A 50 68.68 0.73 16.66
C VAL A 50 67.96 0.50 15.33
N PRO A 51 66.64 0.25 15.32
CA PRO A 51 65.89 0.11 14.09
C PRO A 51 65.74 1.46 13.39
N ILE A 52 65.95 1.48 12.08
CA ILE A 52 65.81 2.67 11.22
C ILE A 52 64.62 2.57 10.27
N ASP A 53 63.85 1.48 10.35
CA ASP A 53 62.61 1.31 9.61
C ASP A 53 61.46 2.11 10.22
N ASP A 54 60.44 2.38 9.41
CA ASP A 54 59.23 3.07 9.85
C ASP A 54 58.42 2.14 10.77
N ARG A 55 58.05 2.66 11.94
CA ARG A 55 57.31 1.93 12.97
C ARG A 55 55.96 2.57 13.21
N GLU A 56 54.93 1.73 13.25
CA GLU A 56 53.56 2.14 13.52
C GLU A 56 53.20 1.94 14.99
N LEU A 57 52.68 2.99 15.61
CA LEU A 57 52.18 3.00 16.99
C LEU A 57 50.66 3.22 16.95
N PRO A 58 49.87 2.15 17.10
CA PRO A 58 48.43 2.30 17.28
C PRO A 58 48.15 2.96 18.63
N PHE A 59 47.18 3.86 18.64
CA PHE A 59 46.76 4.57 19.85
C PHE A 59 45.25 4.57 20.01
N LEU A 60 44.83 4.56 21.28
CA LEU A 60 43.46 4.77 21.72
C LEU A 60 43.52 5.66 22.96
N PHE A 61 43.09 6.90 22.80
CA PHE A 61 43.09 7.89 23.88
C PHE A 61 41.67 8.13 24.37
N HIS A 62 41.49 8.04 25.69
CA HIS A 62 40.29 8.48 26.38
C HIS A 62 40.46 9.93 26.81
N VAL A 63 39.58 10.80 26.36
CA VAL A 63 39.67 12.25 26.54
C VAL A 63 38.29 12.83 26.82
N ARG A 64 38.26 14.07 27.30
CA ARG A 64 37.01 14.80 27.58
C ARG A 64 36.97 16.09 26.79
N SER A 65 35.80 16.42 26.26
CA SER A 65 35.53 17.70 25.59
C SER A 65 35.32 18.85 26.59
N ALA A 66 35.15 20.06 26.07
CA ALA A 66 34.83 21.26 26.86
C ALA A 66 33.55 21.10 27.72
N ASP A 67 32.54 20.39 27.20
CA ASP A 67 31.27 20.07 27.86
C ASP A 67 31.34 18.80 28.74
N PHE A 68 32.55 18.40 29.14
CA PHE A 68 32.85 17.27 30.04
C PHE A 68 32.39 15.89 29.52
N GLN A 69 32.13 15.78 28.22
CA GLN A 69 31.71 14.53 27.59
C GLN A 69 32.91 13.66 27.27
N ALA A 70 32.80 12.36 27.54
CA ALA A 70 33.86 11.41 27.27
C ALA A 70 33.90 11.01 25.79
N LEU A 71 35.10 11.04 25.22
CA LEU A 71 35.40 10.72 23.83
C LEU A 71 36.58 9.75 23.75
N THR A 72 36.60 8.95 22.70
CA THR A 72 37.72 8.10 22.32
C THR A 72 38.29 8.57 20.99
N VAL A 73 39.60 8.75 20.94
CA VAL A 73 40.33 9.05 19.70
C VAL A 73 41.20 7.85 19.38
N GLN A 74 41.01 7.27 18.20
CA GLN A 74 41.72 6.10 17.73
C GLN A 74 42.51 6.43 16.48
N GLY A 75 43.74 5.93 16.41
CA GLY A 75 44.62 6.19 15.28
C GLY A 75 45.94 5.43 15.32
N VAL A 76 46.84 5.81 14.42
CA VAL A 76 48.17 5.26 14.28
C VAL A 76 49.17 6.39 14.02
N ILE A 77 50.29 6.39 14.73
CA ILE A 77 51.43 7.29 14.50
C ILE A 77 52.56 6.48 13.88
N THR A 78 53.03 6.89 12.71
CA THR A 78 54.20 6.30 12.08
C THR A 78 55.41 7.17 12.38
N PHE A 79 56.44 6.60 13.02
CA PHE A 79 57.68 7.29 13.35
C PHE A 79 58.89 6.49 12.88
N ARG A 80 60.03 7.16 12.73
CA ARG A 80 61.30 6.53 12.40
C ARG A 80 62.44 7.18 13.17
N VAL A 81 63.53 6.43 13.34
CA VAL A 81 64.76 6.96 13.93
C VAL A 81 65.65 7.51 12.81
N VAL A 82 65.96 8.81 12.89
CA VAL A 82 66.82 9.51 11.91
C VAL A 82 68.26 9.58 12.39
N ASP A 83 68.48 9.74 13.69
CA ASP A 83 69.81 9.77 14.30
C ASP A 83 69.96 8.65 15.34
N PRO A 84 70.42 7.46 14.92
CA PRO A 84 70.63 6.32 15.81
C PRO A 84 71.61 6.57 16.94
N GLN A 85 72.63 7.43 16.74
CA GLN A 85 73.61 7.73 17.79
C GLN A 85 72.97 8.52 18.93
N ARG A 86 72.16 9.53 18.61
CA ARG A 86 71.48 10.34 19.63
C ARG A 86 70.50 9.51 20.44
N VAL A 87 69.70 8.69 19.76
CA VAL A 87 68.73 7.80 20.40
C VAL A 87 69.45 6.84 21.37
N ALA A 88 70.52 6.20 20.93
CA ALA A 88 71.27 5.23 21.75
C ALA A 88 72.04 5.86 22.94
N ARG A 89 72.22 7.18 22.97
CA ARG A 89 72.81 7.88 24.13
C ARG A 89 71.78 8.17 25.22
N ARG A 90 70.51 8.28 24.85
CA ARG A 90 69.42 8.64 25.77
C ARG A 90 68.63 7.41 26.24
N ILE A 91 68.55 6.39 25.40
CA ILE A 91 67.81 5.15 25.66
C ILE A 91 68.74 3.96 25.44
N ASP A 92 68.62 2.96 26.30
CA ASP A 92 69.47 1.79 26.27
C ASP A 92 69.03 0.79 25.18
N PHE A 93 69.69 0.87 24.02
CA PHE A 93 69.55 -0.07 22.91
C PHE A 93 70.59 -1.21 22.96
N ALA A 94 71.22 -1.46 24.11
CA ALA A 94 72.20 -2.52 24.24
C ALA A 94 71.61 -3.88 23.90
N VAL A 95 72.39 -4.65 23.13
CA VAL A 95 72.08 -6.02 22.76
C VAL A 95 72.94 -6.96 23.60
N ASP A 96 72.30 -7.95 24.20
CA ASP A 96 72.97 -9.07 24.82
C ASP A 96 73.77 -9.83 23.76
N LEU A 97 75.08 -9.89 23.95
CA LEU A 97 76.02 -10.49 23.01
C LEU A 97 75.89 -12.01 22.93
N ASP A 98 75.20 -12.64 23.88
CA ASP A 98 74.92 -14.07 23.90
C ASP A 98 73.64 -14.39 23.12
N SER A 99 72.55 -13.69 23.41
CA SER A 99 71.23 -13.97 22.85
C SER A 99 70.89 -13.18 21.58
N GLY A 100 71.59 -12.08 21.31
CA GLY A 100 71.28 -11.17 20.19
C GLY A 100 69.99 -10.36 20.40
N ARG A 101 69.45 -10.33 21.63
CA ARG A 101 68.23 -9.57 21.98
C ARG A 101 68.57 -8.31 22.75
N TRP A 102 67.69 -7.31 22.73
CA TRP A 102 67.84 -6.14 23.59
C TRP A 102 67.82 -6.53 25.06
N THR A 103 68.66 -5.86 25.85
CA THR A 103 68.71 -6.02 27.31
C THR A 103 67.50 -5.39 27.98
N GLN A 104 66.96 -4.32 27.40
CA GLN A 104 65.76 -3.62 27.85
C GLN A 104 64.67 -3.63 26.76
N THR A 105 63.57 -2.92 27.01
CA THR A 105 62.49 -2.66 26.04
C THR A 105 62.56 -1.22 25.48
N PRO A 106 63.61 -0.87 24.72
CA PRO A 106 63.83 0.52 24.30
C PRO A 106 62.72 1.03 23.37
N LEU A 107 62.11 0.14 22.58
CA LEU A 107 60.97 0.50 21.72
C LEU A 107 59.71 0.84 22.52
N GLU A 108 59.48 0.21 23.66
CA GLU A 108 58.34 0.53 24.53
C GLU A 108 58.54 1.90 25.19
N GLN A 109 59.78 2.23 25.59
CA GLN A 109 60.12 3.55 26.13
C GLN A 109 59.91 4.65 25.07
N LEU A 110 60.35 4.40 23.83
CA LEU A 110 60.09 5.30 22.70
C LEU A 110 58.61 5.46 22.40
N ALA A 111 57.89 4.34 22.31
CA ALA A 111 56.46 4.34 22.09
C ALA A 111 55.73 5.12 23.18
N GLY A 112 56.08 4.90 24.45
CA GLY A 112 55.52 5.62 25.59
C GLY A 112 55.69 7.13 25.49
N LEU A 113 56.89 7.59 25.15
CA LEU A 113 57.18 9.02 25.00
C LEU A 113 56.36 9.66 23.86
N VAL A 114 56.35 9.04 22.67
CA VAL A 114 55.58 9.54 21.52
C VAL A 114 54.09 9.54 21.84
N MET A 115 53.61 8.49 22.50
CA MET A 115 52.20 8.36 22.91
C MET A 115 51.78 9.42 23.93
N GLN A 116 52.62 9.71 24.92
CA GLN A 116 52.34 10.74 25.93
C GLN A 116 52.24 12.13 25.30
N LEU A 117 53.17 12.48 24.40
CA LEU A 117 53.13 13.75 23.67
C LEU A 117 51.89 13.84 22.77
N ALA A 118 51.60 12.78 22.01
CA ALA A 118 50.41 12.73 21.17
C ALA A 118 49.12 12.90 21.99
N GLN A 119 49.03 12.23 23.14
CA GLN A 119 47.90 12.35 24.05
C GLN A 119 47.74 13.78 24.56
N GLN A 120 48.85 14.44 24.93
CA GLN A 120 48.83 15.84 25.36
C GLN A 120 48.25 16.76 24.29
N PHE A 121 48.72 16.67 23.03
CA PHE A 121 48.18 17.48 21.93
C PHE A 121 46.69 17.20 21.68
N VAL A 122 46.26 15.94 21.79
CA VAL A 122 44.83 15.59 21.66
C VAL A 122 43.99 16.23 22.76
N ILE A 123 44.45 16.19 24.02
CA ILE A 123 43.76 16.80 25.15
C ILE A 123 43.67 18.32 24.97
N ASP A 124 44.79 18.97 24.63
CA ASP A 124 44.87 20.42 24.47
C ASP A 124 43.91 20.96 23.41
N GLU A 125 43.61 20.17 22.37
CA GLU A 125 42.67 20.55 21.31
C GLU A 125 41.21 20.27 21.70
N LEU A 126 40.93 19.11 22.30
CA LEU A 126 39.56 18.67 22.57
C LEU A 126 38.92 19.37 23.78
N VAL A 127 39.72 19.75 24.78
CA VAL A 127 39.22 20.49 25.95
C VAL A 127 38.69 21.88 25.56
N LYS A 128 39.04 22.41 24.39
CA LYS A 128 38.61 23.72 23.88
C LYS A 128 37.32 23.68 23.05
N ARG A 129 36.81 22.49 22.71
CA ARG A 129 35.67 22.32 21.78
C ARG A 129 34.57 21.47 22.41
N ASP A 130 33.32 21.79 22.09
CA ASP A 130 32.17 20.98 22.48
C ASP A 130 32.07 19.71 21.63
N VAL A 131 31.52 18.64 22.23
CA VAL A 131 31.43 17.32 21.57
C VAL A 131 30.74 17.36 20.21
N ARG A 132 29.66 18.14 20.07
CA ARG A 132 28.90 18.22 18.81
C ARG A 132 29.73 18.81 17.67
N ARG A 133 30.57 19.80 17.97
CA ARG A 133 31.45 20.43 16.99
C ARG A 133 32.62 19.52 16.63
N ILE A 134 33.17 18.81 17.61
CA ILE A 134 34.21 17.80 17.39
C ILE A 134 33.71 16.72 16.42
N LEU A 135 32.50 16.19 16.64
CA LEU A 135 31.91 15.17 15.79
C LEU A 135 31.51 15.71 14.39
N ALA A 136 31.11 16.97 14.29
CA ALA A 136 30.78 17.61 13.02
C ALA A 136 32.02 17.92 12.16
N ASP A 137 33.09 18.45 12.77
CA ASP A 137 34.35 18.76 12.07
C ASP A 137 35.12 17.47 11.69
N GLY A 138 34.84 16.36 12.38
CA GLY A 138 35.40 15.04 12.12
C GLY A 138 36.87 14.89 12.54
N VAL A 139 37.55 13.90 11.95
CA VAL A 139 38.91 13.50 12.36
C VAL A 139 40.03 14.40 11.79
N ALA A 140 39.74 15.18 10.75
CA ALA A 140 40.76 15.92 10.01
C ALA A 140 41.46 17.03 10.82
N PRO A 141 40.76 17.86 11.62
CA PRO A 141 41.41 18.88 12.46
C PRO A 141 42.28 18.27 13.55
N ILE A 142 41.81 17.18 14.19
CA ILE A 142 42.54 16.49 15.25
C ILE A 142 43.82 15.87 14.67
N ARG A 143 43.73 15.21 13.52
CA ARG A 143 44.91 14.68 12.81
C ARG A 143 45.94 15.78 12.50
N ALA A 144 45.48 16.92 11.98
CA ALA A 144 46.36 18.04 11.63
C ALA A 144 47.04 18.63 12.87
N HIS A 145 46.30 18.76 13.98
CA HIS A 145 46.83 19.27 15.24
C HIS A 145 47.91 18.35 15.82
N ILE A 146 47.65 17.03 15.90
CA ILE A 146 48.64 16.05 16.38
C ILE A 146 49.88 16.06 15.48
N ALA A 147 49.71 16.06 14.15
CA ALA A 147 50.82 16.05 13.22
C ALA A 147 51.70 17.30 13.35
N ALA A 148 51.08 18.49 13.46
CA ALA A 148 51.80 19.74 13.64
C ALA A 148 52.51 19.81 15.00
N GLY A 149 51.84 19.38 16.08
CA GLY A 149 52.40 19.35 17.42
C GLY A 149 53.61 18.43 17.52
N LEU A 150 53.48 17.18 17.06
CA LEU A 150 54.60 16.22 17.08
C LEU A 150 55.76 16.64 16.17
N ALA A 151 55.51 17.26 15.02
CA ALA A 151 56.57 17.74 14.14
C ALA A 151 57.36 18.92 14.76
N ALA A 152 56.68 19.78 15.52
CA ALA A 152 57.26 20.94 16.17
C ALA A 152 57.92 20.64 17.53
N GLU A 153 57.75 19.42 18.06
CA GLU A 153 58.18 19.06 19.42
C GLU A 153 59.71 18.88 19.53
N PRO A 154 60.43 19.75 20.28
CA PRO A 154 61.88 19.68 20.39
C PRO A 154 62.36 18.38 21.03
N ALA A 155 61.60 17.81 21.98
CA ALA A 155 61.98 16.57 22.66
C ALA A 155 62.21 15.39 21.71
N LEU A 156 61.43 15.30 20.62
CA LEU A 156 61.57 14.25 19.61
C LEU A 156 62.79 14.48 18.71
N GLN A 157 63.02 15.73 18.30
CA GLN A 157 64.17 16.12 17.47
C GLN A 157 65.49 15.92 18.23
N ASP A 158 65.51 16.29 19.51
CA ASP A 158 66.65 16.13 20.42
C ASP A 158 66.99 14.66 20.68
N LEU A 159 65.97 13.79 20.65
CA LEU A 159 66.13 12.35 20.77
C LEU A 159 66.63 11.73 19.46
N GLY A 160 66.31 12.31 18.31
CA GLY A 160 66.69 11.81 16.98
C GLY A 160 65.56 11.07 16.25
N ILE A 161 64.31 11.39 16.57
CA ILE A 161 63.10 10.76 16.05
C ILE A 161 62.35 11.72 15.14
N GLU A 162 61.81 11.19 14.05
CA GLU A 162 60.95 11.91 13.14
C GLU A 162 59.59 11.21 13.05
N VAL A 163 58.52 11.99 13.09
CA VAL A 163 57.17 11.49 12.82
C VAL A 163 56.89 11.59 11.33
N VAL A 164 56.75 10.43 10.68
CA VAL A 164 56.53 10.31 9.24
C VAL A 164 55.08 10.60 8.89
N ALA A 165 54.14 10.07 9.69
CA ALA A 165 52.72 10.24 9.44
C ALA A 165 51.89 10.11 10.72
N VAL A 166 50.76 10.81 10.74
CA VAL A 166 49.72 10.63 11.77
C VAL A 166 48.41 10.32 11.07
N ARG A 167 47.77 9.23 11.49
CA ARG A 167 46.47 8.79 10.98
C ARG A 167 45.50 8.73 12.15
N VAL A 168 44.36 9.39 12.02
CA VAL A 168 43.25 9.28 12.99
C VAL A 168 42.14 8.51 12.28
N ALA A 169 41.80 7.33 12.81
CA ALA A 169 40.81 6.44 12.24
C ALA A 169 39.40 6.83 12.67
N ALA A 170 39.20 7.14 13.95
CA ALA A 170 37.89 7.46 14.50
C ALA A 170 38.00 8.41 15.70
N VAL A 171 36.97 9.23 15.85
CA VAL A 171 36.68 10.01 17.06
C VAL A 171 35.25 9.67 17.43
N ALA A 172 35.05 8.94 18.51
CA ALA A 172 33.75 8.41 18.89
C ALA A 172 33.39 8.83 20.32
N PRO A 173 32.14 9.24 20.58
CA PRO A 173 31.65 9.42 21.94
C PRO A 173 31.47 8.06 22.64
N THR A 174 31.20 8.08 23.94
CA THR A 174 30.73 6.87 24.63
C THR A 174 29.39 6.40 24.04
N ALA A 175 29.13 5.10 24.10
CA ALA A 175 27.90 4.51 23.54
C ALA A 175 26.61 5.10 24.15
N GLU A 176 26.65 5.51 25.43
CA GLU A 176 25.54 6.19 26.10
C GLU A 176 25.29 7.58 25.51
N LEU A 177 26.35 8.36 25.31
CA LEU A 177 26.25 9.69 24.71
C LEU A 177 25.85 9.61 23.23
N GLU A 178 26.36 8.63 22.48
CA GLU A 178 25.96 8.41 21.09
C GLU A 178 24.46 8.17 20.98
N LYS A 179 23.90 7.30 21.83
CA LYS A 179 22.46 7.05 21.91
C LYS A 179 21.69 8.33 22.26
N ALA A 180 22.18 9.09 23.23
CA ALA A 180 21.56 10.36 23.63
C ALA A 180 21.58 11.40 22.50
N LEU A 181 22.66 11.49 21.72
CA LEU A 181 22.78 12.39 20.57
C LEU A 181 21.88 11.96 19.40
N GLN A 182 21.64 10.65 19.23
CA GLN A 182 20.73 10.14 18.21
C GLN A 182 19.25 10.34 18.56
N GLN A 183 18.91 10.43 19.85
CA GLN A 183 17.51 10.43 20.33
C GLN A 183 16.64 11.54 19.71
N PRO A 184 17.06 12.83 19.64
CA PRO A 184 16.24 13.87 19.03
C PRO A 184 15.95 13.62 17.56
N THR A 185 16.91 13.04 16.83
CA THR A 185 16.73 12.70 15.41
C THR A 185 15.75 11.55 15.27
N ARG A 186 15.81 10.54 16.15
CA ARG A 186 14.84 9.43 16.17
C ARG A 186 13.44 9.93 16.48
N GLU A 187 13.29 10.83 17.45
CA GLU A 187 12.01 11.45 17.80
C GLU A 187 11.45 12.28 16.64
N ALA A 188 12.27 13.07 15.96
CA ALA A 188 11.84 13.82 14.79
C ALA A 188 11.34 12.89 13.66
N ILE A 189 12.07 11.82 13.36
CA ILE A 189 11.65 10.82 12.37
C ILE A 189 10.32 10.16 12.77
N GLN A 190 10.13 9.90 14.07
CA GLN A 190 8.87 9.32 14.57
C GLN A 190 7.70 10.31 14.43
N GLN A 191 7.91 11.59 14.77
CA GLN A 191 6.91 12.64 14.59
C GLN A 191 6.52 12.80 13.12
N ASP A 192 7.49 12.78 12.21
CA ASP A 192 7.25 12.86 10.76
C ASP A 192 6.42 11.65 10.27
N ALA A 193 6.70 10.45 10.77
CA ALA A 193 5.94 9.24 10.45
C ALA A 193 4.50 9.28 10.98
N ASP A 194 4.30 9.78 12.20
CA ASP A 194 2.99 9.96 12.81
C ASP A 194 2.18 11.04 12.05
N GLN A 195 2.82 12.13 11.67
CA GLN A 195 2.22 13.19 10.86
C GLN A 195 1.78 12.65 9.49
N ALA A 196 2.62 11.87 8.81
CA ALA A 196 2.26 11.23 7.55
C ALA A 196 1.07 10.26 7.73
N THR A 197 1.03 9.52 8.83
CA THR A 197 -0.08 8.62 9.16
C THR A 197 -1.38 9.39 9.40
N PHE A 198 -1.31 10.49 10.17
CA PHE A 198 -2.45 11.36 10.42
C PHE A 198 -2.98 11.98 9.13
N GLN A 199 -2.11 12.50 8.27
CA GLN A 199 -2.49 13.08 6.97
C GLN A 199 -3.21 12.07 6.08
N ARG A 200 -2.72 10.81 6.01
CA ARG A 200 -3.40 9.75 5.26
C ARG A 200 -4.79 9.44 5.84
N ARG A 201 -4.93 9.41 7.16
CA ARG A 201 -6.22 9.18 7.82
C ARG A 201 -7.19 10.34 7.57
N ALA A 202 -6.73 11.58 7.66
CA ALA A 202 -7.54 12.76 7.38
C ALA A 202 -8.07 12.73 5.94
N GLN A 203 -7.21 12.44 4.96
CA GLN A 203 -7.61 12.31 3.56
C GLN A 203 -8.61 11.15 3.32
N ALA A 204 -8.46 10.03 4.03
CA ALA A 204 -9.40 8.92 3.94
C ALA A 204 -10.78 9.31 4.48
N VAL A 205 -10.83 10.00 5.63
CA VAL A 205 -12.09 10.49 6.24
C VAL A 205 -12.75 11.56 5.36
N GLU A 206 -11.98 12.48 4.78
CA GLU A 206 -12.52 13.47 3.83
C GLU A 206 -13.14 12.79 2.61
N LYS A 207 -12.50 11.75 2.07
CA LYS A 207 -13.06 10.96 0.97
C LYS A 207 -14.31 10.21 1.39
N GLU A 208 -14.33 9.60 2.57
CA GLU A 208 -15.50 8.89 3.08
C GLU A 208 -16.68 9.83 3.30
N ARG A 209 -16.43 11.01 3.86
CA ARG A 209 -17.44 12.07 3.96
C ARG A 209 -17.96 12.50 2.59
N ALA A 210 -17.07 12.73 1.63
CA ALA A 210 -17.47 13.10 0.27
C ALA A 210 -18.29 11.98 -0.42
N ILE A 211 -17.95 10.71 -0.19
CA ILE A 211 -18.73 9.57 -0.69
C ILE A 211 -20.12 9.56 -0.04
N ALA A 212 -20.21 9.71 1.28
CA ALA A 212 -21.49 9.74 2.00
C ALA A 212 -22.39 10.91 1.56
N GLU A 213 -21.82 12.10 1.34
CA GLU A 213 -22.56 13.26 0.83
C GLU A 213 -23.08 13.01 -0.60
N ASN A 214 -22.26 12.42 -1.48
CA ASN A 214 -22.69 12.02 -2.83
C ASN A 214 -23.76 10.93 -2.80
N GLU A 215 -23.64 9.93 -1.92
CA GLU A 215 -24.66 8.90 -1.75
C GLU A 215 -25.99 9.49 -1.27
N LEU A 216 -25.96 10.43 -0.33
CA LEU A 216 -27.15 11.12 0.14
C LEU A 216 -27.82 11.92 -0.98
N GLN A 217 -27.04 12.67 -1.77
CA GLN A 217 -27.53 13.38 -2.96
C GLN A 217 -28.17 12.42 -3.96
N ASN A 218 -27.49 11.30 -4.28
CA ASN A 218 -28.05 10.28 -5.17
C ASN A 218 -29.38 9.72 -4.65
N ARG A 219 -29.52 9.49 -3.34
CA ARG A 219 -30.79 9.04 -2.74
C ARG A 219 -31.89 10.09 -2.86
N ILE A 220 -31.56 11.37 -2.65
CA ILE A 220 -32.52 12.48 -2.83
C ILE A 220 -32.98 12.58 -4.28
N GLU A 221 -32.05 12.50 -5.24
CA GLU A 221 -32.37 12.52 -6.67
C GLU A 221 -33.22 11.32 -7.08
N LEU A 222 -32.90 10.12 -6.58
CA LEU A 222 -33.67 8.91 -6.86
C LEU A 222 -35.10 9.04 -6.33
N ALA A 223 -35.28 9.48 -5.07
CA ALA A 223 -36.60 9.69 -4.48
C ALA A 223 -37.43 10.71 -5.29
N ARG A 224 -36.81 11.78 -5.77
CA ARG A 224 -37.48 12.76 -6.64
C ARG A 224 -37.93 12.15 -7.98
N ARG A 225 -37.09 11.31 -8.59
CA ARG A 225 -37.45 10.60 -9.83
C ARG A 225 -38.57 9.59 -9.61
N GLU A 226 -38.58 8.91 -8.46
CA GLU A 226 -39.67 8.00 -8.08
C GLU A 226 -40.98 8.76 -7.91
N GLU A 227 -40.98 9.92 -7.24
CA GLU A 227 -42.15 10.78 -7.11
C GLU A 227 -42.68 11.22 -8.50
N GLU A 228 -41.79 11.67 -9.39
CA GLU A 228 -42.16 12.02 -10.77
C GLU A 228 -42.72 10.82 -11.56
N LEU A 229 -42.15 9.63 -11.36
CA LEU A 229 -42.59 8.41 -12.03
C LEU A 229 -43.99 7.98 -11.56
N VAL A 230 -44.24 7.97 -10.25
CA VAL A 230 -45.57 7.69 -9.68
C VAL A 230 -46.60 8.72 -10.17
N GLY A 231 -46.22 10.01 -10.23
CA GLY A 231 -47.08 11.05 -10.79
C GLY A 231 -47.45 10.80 -12.25
N ARG A 232 -46.48 10.41 -13.08
CA ARG A 232 -46.71 10.07 -14.49
C ARG A 232 -47.53 8.79 -14.65
N GLU A 233 -47.28 7.77 -13.84
CA GLU A 233 -48.06 6.52 -13.84
C GLU A 233 -49.51 6.78 -13.46
N GLY A 234 -49.76 7.59 -12.43
CA GLY A 234 -51.12 8.02 -12.05
C GLY A 234 -51.83 8.77 -13.17
N ALA A 235 -51.14 9.69 -13.86
CA ALA A 235 -51.69 10.39 -15.02
C ALA A 235 -51.98 9.43 -16.20
N ASN A 236 -51.08 8.49 -16.46
CA ASN A 236 -51.26 7.47 -17.50
C ASN A 236 -52.42 6.52 -17.17
N GLN A 237 -52.58 6.11 -15.91
CA GLN A 237 -53.71 5.29 -15.48
C GLN A 237 -55.04 6.03 -15.66
N ARG A 238 -55.10 7.32 -15.31
CA ARG A 238 -56.30 8.15 -15.55
C ARG A 238 -56.64 8.22 -17.03
N LYS A 239 -55.66 8.52 -17.89
CA LYS A 239 -55.86 8.55 -19.34
C LYS A 239 -56.36 7.20 -19.88
N ARG A 240 -55.77 6.08 -19.44
CA ARG A 240 -56.22 4.74 -19.83
C ARG A 240 -57.67 4.47 -19.40
N ALA A 241 -58.04 4.88 -18.18
CA ALA A 241 -59.42 4.73 -17.70
C ALA A 241 -60.41 5.60 -18.50
N GLU A 242 -60.03 6.83 -18.84
CA GLU A 242 -60.82 7.72 -19.71
C GLU A 242 -60.98 7.15 -21.12
N GLU A 243 -59.90 6.66 -21.73
CA GLU A 243 -59.93 6.01 -23.05
C GLU A 243 -60.79 4.74 -23.04
N GLN A 244 -60.70 3.92 -21.99
CA GLN A 244 -61.55 2.74 -21.81
C GLN A 244 -63.03 3.11 -21.66
N ALA A 245 -63.34 4.15 -20.87
CA ALA A 245 -64.71 4.63 -20.71
C ALA A 245 -65.27 5.19 -22.03
N ALA A 246 -64.46 5.93 -22.79
CA ALA A 246 -64.84 6.43 -24.11
C ALA A 246 -65.06 5.28 -25.11
N ALA A 247 -64.19 4.27 -25.12
CA ALA A 247 -64.35 3.09 -25.95
C ALA A 247 -65.64 2.30 -25.62
N ALA A 248 -65.92 2.11 -24.32
CA ALA A 248 -67.15 1.47 -23.88
C ALA A 248 -68.42 2.27 -24.27
N MET A 249 -68.36 3.60 -24.24
CA MET A 249 -69.45 4.46 -24.68
C MET A 249 -69.71 4.34 -26.18
N VAL A 250 -68.66 4.32 -27.00
CA VAL A 250 -68.77 4.12 -28.45
C VAL A 250 -69.32 2.72 -28.77
N GLU A 251 -68.87 1.70 -28.05
CA GLU A 251 -69.38 0.33 -28.23
C GLU A 251 -70.86 0.22 -27.87
N ALA A 252 -71.29 0.85 -26.77
CA ALA A 252 -72.70 0.91 -26.37
C ALA A 252 -73.56 1.65 -27.41
N GLN A 253 -73.12 2.81 -27.90
CA GLN A 253 -73.81 3.53 -28.98
C GLN A 253 -73.91 2.69 -30.26
N GLY A 254 -72.82 2.02 -30.65
CA GLY A 254 -72.82 1.12 -31.80
C GLY A 254 -73.69 -0.13 -31.61
N ALA A 255 -73.95 -0.57 -30.37
CA ALA A 255 -74.91 -1.62 -30.07
C ALA A 255 -76.36 -1.13 -30.20
N ASP A 256 -76.66 0.06 -29.67
CA ASP A 256 -77.98 0.69 -29.78
C ASP A 256 -78.37 0.97 -31.24
N GLU A 257 -77.44 1.52 -32.05
CA GLU A 257 -77.67 1.74 -33.48
C GLU A 257 -77.92 0.43 -34.24
N ARG A 258 -77.15 -0.63 -33.93
CA ARG A 258 -77.36 -1.97 -34.51
C ARG A 258 -78.73 -2.53 -34.14
N GLN A 259 -79.17 -2.33 -32.90
CA GLN A 259 -80.48 -2.77 -32.42
C GLN A 259 -81.62 -1.98 -33.08
N ALA A 260 -81.47 -0.67 -33.25
CA ALA A 260 -82.44 0.18 -33.96
C ALA A 260 -82.58 -0.21 -35.45
N LEU A 261 -81.46 -0.45 -36.14
CA LEU A 261 -81.46 -0.94 -37.53
C LEU A 261 -82.14 -2.31 -37.67
N ALA A 262 -81.89 -3.22 -36.74
CA ALA A 262 -82.52 -4.54 -36.72
C ALA A 262 -84.05 -4.44 -36.49
N ALA A 263 -84.49 -3.55 -35.59
CA ALA A 263 -85.91 -3.28 -35.35
C ALA A 263 -86.59 -2.66 -36.58
N ALA A 264 -85.96 -1.70 -37.24
CA ALA A 264 -86.48 -1.08 -38.47
C ALA A 264 -86.64 -2.10 -39.61
N ARG A 265 -85.66 -3.00 -39.81
CA ARG A 265 -85.78 -4.09 -40.80
C ARG A 265 -86.94 -5.02 -40.51
N LYS A 266 -87.12 -5.41 -39.24
CA LYS A 266 -88.27 -6.24 -38.81
C LYS A 266 -89.62 -5.55 -39.08
N ALA A 267 -89.72 -4.24 -38.86
CA ALA A 267 -90.94 -3.49 -39.13
C ALA A 267 -91.32 -3.51 -40.62
N VAL A 268 -90.36 -3.33 -41.53
CA VAL A 268 -90.58 -3.41 -42.98
C VAL A 268 -91.05 -4.81 -43.39
N THR A 269 -90.44 -5.87 -42.84
CA THR A 269 -90.85 -7.25 -43.15
C THR A 269 -92.27 -7.56 -42.66
N ILE A 270 -92.67 -7.02 -41.51
CA ILE A 270 -94.03 -7.21 -40.98
C ILE A 270 -95.07 -6.51 -41.86
N ASP A 271 -94.78 -5.29 -42.33
CA ASP A 271 -95.68 -4.51 -43.19
C ASP A 271 -95.92 -5.18 -44.56
N GLU A 272 -94.87 -5.75 -45.17
CA GLU A 272 -94.98 -6.48 -46.44
C GLU A 272 -95.81 -7.77 -46.32
N VAL A 273 -95.62 -8.53 -45.23
CA VAL A 273 -96.34 -9.79 -45.00
C VAL A 273 -97.80 -9.54 -44.62
N GLN A 274 -98.08 -8.60 -43.71
CA GLN A 274 -99.46 -8.28 -43.33
C GLN A 274 -100.23 -7.59 -44.46
N GLY A 275 -99.57 -6.72 -45.23
CA GLY A 275 -100.17 -6.09 -46.41
C GLY A 275 -100.54 -7.09 -47.51
N ALA A 276 -99.79 -8.19 -47.66
CA ALA A 276 -100.13 -9.27 -48.59
C ALA A 276 -101.31 -10.12 -48.08
N GLN A 277 -101.36 -10.41 -46.77
CA GLN A 277 -102.42 -11.20 -46.15
C GLN A 277 -103.80 -10.52 -46.28
N LEU A 278 -103.87 -9.21 -45.98
CA LEU A 278 -105.12 -8.44 -46.04
C LEU A 278 -105.71 -8.35 -47.46
N ARG A 279 -104.87 -8.36 -48.50
CA ARG A 279 -105.33 -8.38 -49.89
C ARG A 279 -105.96 -9.72 -50.27
N ILE A 280 -105.41 -10.83 -49.78
CA ILE A 280 -105.96 -12.17 -50.03
C ILE A 280 -107.31 -12.33 -49.34
N ASP A 281 -107.44 -11.87 -48.10
CA ASP A 281 -108.70 -11.97 -47.35
C ASP A 281 -109.81 -11.08 -47.95
N ALA A 282 -109.46 -9.89 -48.44
CA ALA A 282 -110.40 -8.99 -49.12
C ALA A 282 -110.92 -9.54 -50.46
N GLU A 283 -110.07 -10.24 -51.23
CA GLU A 283 -110.48 -10.91 -52.47
C GLU A 283 -111.37 -12.12 -52.19
N ARG A 284 -111.07 -12.92 -51.15
CA ARG A 284 -111.93 -14.03 -50.72
C ARG A 284 -113.32 -13.58 -50.30
N ALA A 285 -113.41 -12.51 -49.49
CA ALA A 285 -114.68 -11.96 -49.04
C ALA A 285 -115.58 -11.45 -50.18
N LYS A 286 -115.01 -11.02 -51.32
CA LYS A 286 -115.79 -10.64 -52.51
C LYS A 286 -116.32 -11.84 -53.28
N ILE A 287 -115.50 -12.89 -53.43
CA ILE A 287 -115.89 -14.11 -54.14
C ILE A 287 -117.05 -14.80 -53.40
N ASP A 288 -117.03 -14.81 -52.06
CA ASP A 288 -118.09 -15.41 -51.25
C ASP A 288 -119.42 -14.63 -51.33
N ALA A 289 -119.39 -13.31 -51.59
CA ALA A 289 -120.59 -12.48 -51.65
C ALA A 289 -121.43 -12.67 -52.92
N GLU A 290 -120.84 -13.18 -54.01
CA GLU A 290 -121.49 -13.34 -55.32
C GLU A 290 -122.01 -14.77 -55.58
N MET A 291 -121.80 -15.70 -54.65
CA MET A 291 -122.22 -17.10 -54.82
C MET A 291 -123.65 -17.37 -54.33
N PRO A 292 -124.45 -18.17 -55.07
CA PRO A 292 -125.78 -18.56 -54.64
C PRO A 292 -125.75 -19.48 -53.40
N ALA A 293 -126.79 -19.38 -52.55
CA ALA A 293 -126.80 -19.90 -51.17
C ALA A 293 -126.58 -21.42 -51.05
N ASP A 294 -126.96 -22.18 -52.06
CA ASP A 294 -126.72 -23.62 -52.20
C ASP A 294 -125.22 -23.95 -52.37
N VAL A 295 -124.44 -23.09 -53.03
CA VAL A 295 -122.98 -23.25 -53.21
C VAL A 295 -122.22 -22.85 -51.95
N LEU A 296 -122.65 -21.79 -51.26
CA LEU A 296 -122.08 -21.40 -49.96
C LEU A 296 -122.30 -22.48 -48.90
N LEU A 297 -123.47 -23.13 -48.88
CA LEU A 297 -123.74 -24.24 -47.98
C LEU A 297 -122.84 -25.46 -48.31
N ALA A 298 -122.60 -25.74 -49.59
CA ALA A 298 -121.71 -26.80 -50.03
C ALA A 298 -120.23 -26.51 -49.70
N LEU A 299 -119.77 -25.26 -49.84
CA LEU A 299 -118.44 -24.81 -49.44
C LEU A 299 -118.26 -24.87 -47.91
N ALA A 300 -119.26 -24.42 -47.14
CA ALA A 300 -119.27 -24.54 -45.69
C ALA A 300 -119.26 -26.01 -45.24
N LEU A 301 -120.01 -26.89 -45.91
CA LEU A 301 -119.97 -28.34 -45.64
C LEU A 301 -118.61 -28.95 -46.01
N ARG A 302 -117.96 -28.49 -47.09
CA ARG A 302 -116.60 -28.94 -47.47
C ARG A 302 -115.54 -28.42 -46.51
N GLU A 303 -115.63 -27.19 -46.04
CA GLU A 303 -114.69 -26.60 -45.08
C GLU A 303 -114.89 -27.18 -43.68
N LEU A 304 -116.13 -27.47 -43.29
CA LEU A 304 -116.46 -28.24 -42.09
C LEU A 304 -115.92 -29.68 -42.20
N ALA A 305 -116.08 -30.35 -43.34
CA ALA A 305 -115.50 -31.68 -43.59
C ALA A 305 -113.96 -31.67 -43.67
N GLY A 306 -113.35 -30.55 -44.08
CA GLY A 306 -111.89 -30.35 -44.10
C GLY A 306 -111.29 -30.04 -42.73
N ASN A 307 -112.04 -29.41 -41.83
CA ASN A 307 -111.65 -29.15 -40.44
C ASN A 307 -112.12 -30.25 -39.45
N LEU A 308 -113.03 -31.14 -39.86
CA LEU A 308 -113.36 -32.38 -39.15
C LEU A 308 -112.29 -33.42 -39.44
N GLY A 309 -111.22 -33.39 -38.64
CA GLY A 309 -110.23 -34.48 -38.59
C GLY A 309 -110.86 -35.84 -38.23
N LYS A 310 -110.16 -36.93 -38.53
CA LYS A 310 -110.59 -38.33 -38.32
C LYS A 310 -111.29 -38.52 -36.96
N VAL A 311 -112.60 -38.75 -36.97
CA VAL A 311 -113.39 -39.07 -35.77
C VAL A 311 -113.25 -40.56 -35.50
N GLU A 312 -112.34 -40.95 -34.59
CA GLU A 312 -112.05 -42.36 -34.33
C GLU A 312 -113.05 -43.02 -33.37
N HIS A 313 -113.81 -42.28 -32.53
CA HIS A 313 -114.83 -42.85 -31.63
C HIS A 313 -116.12 -42.00 -31.56
N LEU A 314 -117.27 -42.59 -31.94
CA LEU A 314 -118.62 -42.03 -31.77
C LEU A 314 -119.29 -42.70 -30.56
N THR A 315 -119.31 -42.02 -29.42
CA THR A 315 -119.97 -42.51 -28.19
C THR A 315 -121.45 -42.14 -28.22
N VAL A 316 -122.31 -43.09 -28.59
CA VAL A 316 -123.77 -42.94 -28.54
C VAL A 316 -124.25 -43.27 -27.14
N THR A 317 -124.62 -42.25 -26.36
CA THR A 317 -125.17 -42.41 -25.01
C THR A 317 -126.69 -42.70 -25.04
N PRO A 318 -127.23 -43.57 -24.16
CA PRO A 318 -128.64 -43.99 -24.18
C PRO A 318 -129.68 -42.85 -24.08
N ASP A 319 -129.32 -41.68 -23.56
CA ASP A 319 -130.24 -40.54 -23.43
C ASP A 319 -130.62 -39.86 -24.77
N MET A 320 -129.89 -40.14 -25.86
CA MET A 320 -130.19 -39.60 -27.20
C MET A 320 -131.17 -40.50 -28.01
N LEU A 321 -131.44 -41.72 -27.56
CA LEU A 321 -132.38 -42.66 -28.20
C LEU A 321 -133.83 -42.53 -27.68
N THR A 322 -134.01 -41.98 -26.47
CA THR A 322 -135.31 -41.86 -25.79
C THR A 322 -136.28 -40.85 -26.46
N PRO A 323 -135.85 -39.68 -27.01
CA PRO A 323 -136.79 -38.76 -27.68
C PRO A 323 -137.14 -39.18 -29.12
N VAL A 324 -136.34 -40.05 -29.76
CA VAL A 324 -136.56 -40.50 -31.14
C VAL A 324 -137.53 -41.69 -31.21
N LEU A 325 -137.51 -42.59 -30.21
CA LEU A 325 -138.48 -43.69 -30.11
C LEU A 325 -139.85 -43.24 -29.57
N ALA A 326 -139.92 -42.15 -28.80
CA ALA A 326 -141.19 -41.59 -28.32
C ALA A 326 -142.00 -40.85 -29.41
N ARG A 327 -141.37 -40.49 -30.54
CA ARG A 327 -142.04 -39.85 -31.70
C ARG A 327 -142.51 -40.82 -32.78
N LEU A 328 -142.33 -42.14 -32.59
CA LEU A 328 -142.78 -43.20 -33.49
C LEU A 328 -143.97 -44.02 -32.94
N ALA A 329 -144.51 -43.63 -31.77
CA ALA A 329 -145.72 -44.20 -31.15
C ALA A 329 -146.92 -43.23 -31.15
N LYS A 330 -146.98 -42.33 -32.14
CA LYS A 330 -148.20 -41.66 -32.60
C LYS A 330 -148.09 -41.29 -34.07
#